data_AF-A0AAV6YJC4-F1
#
_entry.id   AF-A0AAV6YJC4-F1
#
_cell.length_a   1.000
_cell.length_b   1.000
_cell.length_c   1.000
_cell.angle_alpha   90.00
_cell.angle_beta   90.00
_cell.angle_gamma   90.00
#
_symmetry.space_group_name_H-M   'P 1'
#
loop_
_entity.id
_entity.type
_entity.pdbx_description
1 polymer ?
#
loop_
_entity_poly.entity_id
_entity_poly.type
_entity_poly.pdbx_seq_one_letter_code
_entity_poly.pdbx_strand_id
1 'polypeptide(L)'
;ELNKRLKAPISSFLGHLSQLIRPLLDSKEKTANTLSCTRTRGTLMLHVKSQLSGLPFYWNFHCEESSISTVCRHFLQPLISMTKALDSQCQELCLLLRRKDEEIQDYLEGGAVLSRGKDINI
;
A
#
# COMPACT_ATOMS: atom_id res chain seq x y z
N GLU A 1 -20.21 26.10 1.90
CA GLU A 1 -20.91 24.93 1.34
C GLU A 1 -20.46 24.65 -0.08
N LEU A 2 -20.06 23.41 -0.39
CA LEU A 2 -19.57 22.99 -1.72
C LEU A 2 -20.68 22.51 -2.67
N ASN A 3 -21.78 21.97 -2.13
CA ASN A 3 -22.88 21.39 -2.91
C ASN A 3 -24.22 22.07 -2.57
N LYS A 4 -24.39 23.33 -2.99
CA LYS A 4 -25.53 24.20 -2.60
C LYS A 4 -26.94 23.64 -2.86
N ARG A 5 -27.07 22.66 -3.75
CA ARG A 5 -28.37 22.07 -4.16
C ARG A 5 -28.60 20.68 -3.56
N LEU A 6 -27.62 20.12 -2.87
CA LEU A 6 -27.65 18.74 -2.43
C LEU A 6 -28.23 18.64 -1.01
N LYS A 7 -29.44 18.08 -0.89
CA LYS A 7 -30.07 17.75 0.39
C LYS A 7 -30.03 16.24 0.56
N ALA A 8 -29.10 15.75 1.37
CA ALA A 8 -29.01 14.34 1.72
C ALA A 8 -28.56 14.17 3.17
N PRO A 9 -28.88 13.05 3.84
CA PRO A 9 -28.35 12.73 5.15
C PRO A 9 -26.82 12.62 5.13
N ILE A 10 -26.16 13.02 6.23
CA ILE A 10 -24.70 12.95 6.38
C ILE A 10 -24.18 11.53 6.11
N SER A 11 -24.90 10.51 6.55
CA SER A 11 -24.55 9.11 6.31
C SER A 11 -24.47 8.76 4.82
N SER A 12 -25.39 9.28 4.00
CA SER A 12 -25.36 9.09 2.55
C SER A 12 -24.16 9.79 1.90
N PHE A 13 -23.80 10.98 2.39
CA PHE A 13 -22.59 11.68 1.95
C PHE A 13 -21.32 10.88 2.28
N LEU A 14 -21.18 10.40 3.53
CA LEU A 14 -20.02 9.61 3.95
C LEU A 14 -19.95 8.28 3.21
N GLY A 15 -21.10 7.63 2.99
CA GLY A 15 -21.20 6.42 2.17
C GLY A 15 -20.71 6.65 0.75
N HIS A 16 -21.15 7.74 0.11
CA HIS A 16 -20.68 8.11 -1.22
C HIS A 16 -19.17 8.40 -1.25
N LEU A 17 -18.65 9.20 -0.31
CA LEU A 17 -17.21 9.45 -0.19
C LEU A 17 -16.41 8.15 -0.03
N SER A 18 -16.89 7.21 0.78
CA SER A 18 -16.24 5.92 0.94
C SER A 18 -16.24 5.10 -0.35
N GLN A 19 -17.32 5.12 -1.13
CA GLN A 19 -17.41 4.44 -2.43
C GLN A 19 -16.51 5.10 -3.48
N LEU A 20 -16.31 6.41 -3.42
CA LEU A 20 -15.42 7.14 -4.32
C LEU A 20 -13.94 6.87 -4.01
N ILE A 21 -13.56 6.91 -2.73
CA ILE A 21 -12.15 6.90 -2.32
C ILE A 21 -11.56 5.50 -2.28
N ARG A 22 -12.31 4.46 -1.86
CA ARG A 22 -11.77 3.10 -1.74
C ARG A 22 -11.17 2.56 -3.05
N PRO A 23 -11.85 2.63 -4.22
CA PRO A 23 -11.28 2.14 -5.47
C PRO A 23 -10.04 2.92 -5.91
N LEU A 24 -9.97 4.22 -5.59
CA LEU A 24 -8.80 5.06 -5.85
C LEU A 24 -7.59 4.63 -5.02
N LEU A 25 -7.79 4.32 -3.73
CA LEU A 25 -6.72 3.84 -2.83
C LEU A 25 -6.25 2.43 -3.20
N ASP A 26 -7.16 1.57 -3.65
CA ASP A 26 -6.83 0.21 -4.06
C ASP A 26 -6.09 0.15 -5.42
N SER A 27 -5.89 1.29 -6.10
CA SER A 27 -5.29 1.39 -7.44
C SER A 27 -6.00 0.55 -8.52
N LYS A 28 -7.26 0.15 -8.26
CA LYS A 28 -7.99 -0.80 -9.11
C LYS A 28 -8.64 -0.15 -10.32
N GLU A 29 -8.91 1.17 -10.30
CA GLU A 29 -9.60 1.85 -11.40
C GLU A 29 -9.17 3.30 -11.61
N LYS A 30 -9.01 3.70 -12.88
CA LYS A 30 -9.04 5.10 -13.31
C LYS A 30 -10.50 5.56 -13.37
N THR A 31 -11.09 5.86 -12.22
CA THR A 31 -12.42 6.47 -12.20
C THR A 31 -12.38 7.87 -12.85
N ALA A 32 -13.49 8.34 -13.42
CA ALA A 32 -13.63 9.69 -13.97
C ALA A 32 -13.55 10.82 -12.91
N ASN A 33 -13.22 10.46 -11.67
CA ASN A 33 -13.12 11.38 -10.55
C ASN A 33 -11.78 12.10 -10.62
N THR A 34 -11.80 13.42 -10.47
CA THR A 34 -10.58 14.21 -10.39
C THR A 34 -10.23 14.42 -8.92
N LEU A 35 -9.08 13.91 -8.51
CA LEU A 35 -8.46 14.24 -7.23
C LEU A 35 -7.33 15.23 -7.49
N SER A 36 -7.37 16.37 -6.81
CA SER A 36 -6.28 17.35 -6.84
C SER A 36 -5.93 17.79 -5.43
N CYS A 37 -4.78 18.41 -5.28
CA CYS A 37 -4.24 18.77 -3.98
C CYS A 37 -3.68 20.19 -4.03
N THR A 38 -4.02 20.99 -3.02
CA THR A 38 -3.39 22.28 -2.78
C THR A 38 -2.70 22.26 -1.44
N ARG A 39 -1.45 22.72 -1.40
CA ARG A 39 -0.65 22.81 -0.18
C ARG A 39 -0.42 24.27 0.14
N THR A 40 -0.71 24.65 1.38
CA THR A 40 -0.32 25.96 1.92
C THR A 40 0.58 25.73 3.15
N ARG A 41 1.11 26.81 3.75
CA ARG A 41 2.00 26.66 4.91
C ARG A 41 1.23 25.99 6.06
N GLY A 42 1.64 24.79 6.46
CA GLY A 42 1.08 24.03 7.57
C GLY A 42 -0.23 23.28 7.30
N THR A 43 -0.82 23.41 6.10
CA THR A 43 -2.08 22.69 5.77
C THR A 43 -2.05 22.09 4.37
N LEU A 44 -2.80 21.01 4.22
CA LEU A 44 -2.99 20.29 2.97
C LEU A 44 -4.49 20.21 2.69
N MET A 45 -4.93 20.62 1.51
CA MET A 45 -6.31 20.48 1.09
C MET A 45 -6.39 19.52 -0.08
N LEU A 46 -7.13 18.42 0.10
CA LEU A 46 -7.40 17.45 -0.96
C LEU A 46 -8.78 17.73 -1.53
N HIS A 47 -8.83 18.05 -2.82
CA HIS A 47 -10.05 18.31 -3.55
C HIS A 47 -10.49 17.06 -4.29
N VAL A 48 -11.76 16.73 -4.16
CA VAL A 48 -12.41 15.62 -4.85
C VAL A 48 -13.55 16.20 -5.68
N LYS A 49 -13.49 15.95 -6.98
CA LYS A 49 -14.56 16.24 -7.93
C LYS A 49 -15.04 14.93 -8.54
N SER A 50 -16.31 14.63 -8.34
CA SER A 50 -16.96 13.42 -8.86
C SER A 50 -18.37 13.74 -9.36
N GLN A 51 -19.14 12.72 -9.70
CA GLN A 51 -20.57 12.83 -9.96
C GLN A 51 -21.37 11.96 -8.99
N LEU A 52 -22.50 12.48 -8.54
CA LEU A 52 -23.50 11.77 -7.76
C LEU A 52 -24.82 11.81 -8.55
N SER A 53 -25.27 10.65 -9.04
CA SER A 53 -26.50 10.55 -9.85
C SER A 53 -26.55 11.52 -11.05
N GLY A 54 -25.41 11.70 -11.73
CA GLY A 54 -25.26 12.62 -12.86
C GLY A 54 -25.07 14.10 -12.50
N LEU A 55 -25.11 14.45 -11.22
CA LEU A 55 -24.86 15.80 -10.74
C LEU A 55 -23.41 15.98 -10.29
N PRO A 56 -22.77 17.13 -10.55
CA PRO A 56 -21.44 17.43 -10.03
C PRO A 56 -21.42 17.39 -8.49
N PHE A 57 -20.46 16.65 -7.95
CA PHE A 57 -20.22 16.53 -6.52
C PHE A 57 -18.81 17.00 -6.18
N TYR A 58 -18.70 17.86 -5.17
CA TYR A 58 -17.44 18.46 -4.73
C TYR A 58 -17.20 18.21 -3.25
N TRP A 59 -15.98 17.82 -2.89
CA TRP A 59 -15.58 17.66 -1.50
C TRP A 59 -14.13 18.11 -1.29
N ASN A 60 -13.87 18.72 -0.14
CA ASN A 60 -12.53 19.10 0.27
C ASN A 60 -12.21 18.41 1.61
N PHE A 61 -11.13 17.64 1.66
CA PHE A 61 -10.53 17.24 2.93
C PHE A 61 -9.54 18.31 3.34
N HIS A 62 -9.80 18.92 4.50
CA HIS A 62 -8.89 19.87 5.12
C HIS A 62 -8.01 19.10 6.10
N CYS A 63 -6.73 18.98 5.78
CA CYS A 63 -5.77 18.25 6.58
C CYS A 63 -4.80 19.24 7.22
N GLU A 64 -4.56 19.04 8.51
CA GLU A 64 -3.57 19.76 9.29
C GLU A 64 -2.34 18.89 9.51
N GLU A 65 -1.26 19.51 9.96
CA GLU A 65 -0.07 18.77 10.37
C GLU A 65 -0.42 17.76 11.47
N SER A 66 -0.08 16.50 11.23
CA SER A 66 -0.35 15.43 12.18
C SER A 66 0.56 15.51 13.39
N SER A 67 0.04 15.13 14.56
CA SER A 67 0.87 15.02 15.76
C SER A 67 2.00 13.99 15.58
N ILE A 68 3.13 14.21 16.27
CA ILE A 68 4.25 13.25 16.31
C ILE A 68 3.76 11.87 16.75
N SER A 69 2.83 11.78 17.71
CA SER A 69 2.26 10.51 18.16
C SER A 69 1.56 9.74 17.04
N THR A 70 0.77 10.45 16.22
CA THR A 70 0.08 9.88 15.05
C THR A 70 1.10 9.37 14.03
N VAL A 71 2.15 10.15 13.75
CA VAL A 71 3.21 9.76 12.81
C VAL A 71 3.97 8.54 13.32
N CYS A 72 4.35 8.52 14.59
CA CYS A 72 5.02 7.37 15.20
C CYS A 72 4.17 6.10 15.10
N ARG A 73 2.88 6.18 15.42
CA ARG A 73 1.97 5.04 15.43
C ARG A 73 1.67 4.47 14.04
N HIS A 74 1.44 5.33 13.05
CA HIS A 74 0.99 4.89 11.73
C HIS A 74 2.12 4.71 10.72
N PHE A 75 3.31 5.27 10.98
CA PHE A 75 4.46 5.16 10.08
C PHE A 75 5.64 4.49 10.78
N LEU A 76 6.24 5.13 11.79
CA LEU A 76 7.54 4.69 12.31
C LEU A 76 7.47 3.29 12.94
N GLN A 77 6.51 3.04 13.82
CA GLN A 77 6.36 1.75 14.49
C GLN A 77 6.10 0.61 13.48
N PRO A 78 5.11 0.70 12.57
CA PRO A 78 4.90 -0.31 11.54
C PRO A 78 6.12 -0.53 10.66
N LEU A 79 6.78 0.54 10.19
CA LEU A 79 7.94 0.42 9.31
C LEU A 79 9.11 -0.30 9.99
N ILE A 80 9.43 0.05 11.24
CA ILE A 80 10.48 -0.62 12.01
C ILE A 80 10.13 -2.11 12.21
N SER A 81 8.88 -2.40 12.57
CA SER A 81 8.41 -3.79 12.71
C SER A 81 8.50 -4.56 11.40
N MET A 82 8.13 -3.96 10.28
CA MET A 82 8.25 -4.57 8.96
C MET A 82 9.72 -4.82 8.58
N THR A 83 10.62 -3.86 8.81
CA THR A 83 12.05 -4.05 8.55
C THR A 83 12.62 -5.21 9.38
N LYS A 84 12.26 -5.31 10.65
CA LYS A 84 12.66 -6.44 11.50
C LYS A 84 12.12 -7.77 11.00
N ALA A 85 10.84 -7.81 10.60
CA ALA A 85 10.24 -9.03 10.07
C ALA A 85 10.93 -9.47 8.78
N LEU A 86 11.25 -8.53 7.89
CA LEU A 86 11.99 -8.81 6.66
C LEU A 86 13.42 -9.31 6.93
N ASP A 87 14.12 -8.72 7.89
CA ASP A 87 15.45 -9.19 8.30
C ASP A 87 15.41 -10.64 8.81
N SER A 88 14.44 -10.96 9.68
CA SER A 88 14.21 -12.35 10.14
C SER A 88 13.95 -13.30 8.97
N GLN A 89 13.07 -12.91 8.04
CA GLN A 89 12.77 -13.72 6.85
C GLN A 89 14.01 -13.96 5.99
N CYS A 90 14.84 -12.93 5.76
CA CYS A 90 16.10 -13.08 5.04
C CYS A 90 17.04 -14.07 5.73
N GLN A 91 17.18 -13.98 7.06
CA GLN A 91 18.03 -14.89 7.83
C GLN A 91 17.53 -16.33 7.77
N GLU A 92 16.22 -16.55 7.91
CA GLU A 92 15.58 -17.86 7.77
C GLU A 92 15.80 -18.45 6.38
N LEU A 93 15.63 -17.65 5.32
CA LEU A 93 15.90 -18.06 3.95
C LEU A 93 17.39 -18.41 3.73
N CYS A 94 18.32 -17.62 4.27
CA CYS A 94 19.75 -17.93 4.20
C CYS A 94 20.11 -19.23 4.93
N LEU A 95 19.43 -19.56 6.03
CA LEU A 95 19.60 -20.85 6.71
C LEU A 95 19.01 -21.99 5.90
N LEU A 96 17.84 -21.79 5.30
CA LEU A 96 17.19 -22.79 4.45
C LEU A 96 18.03 -23.12 3.21
N LEU A 97 18.61 -22.09 2.56
CA LEU A 97 19.52 -22.27 1.43
C LEU A 97 20.74 -23.10 1.84
N ARG A 98 21.41 -22.74 2.94
CA ARG A 98 22.56 -23.50 3.44
C ARG A 98 22.24 -24.97 3.72
N ARG A 99 21.10 -25.26 4.34
CA ARG A 99 20.65 -26.65 4.56
C ARG A 99 20.41 -27.40 3.25
N LYS A 100 19.89 -26.70 2.23
CA LYS A 100 19.70 -27.30 0.91
C LYS A 100 21.03 -27.53 0.18
N ASP A 101 22.00 -26.65 0.35
CA ASP A 101 23.35 -26.84 -0.17
C ASP A 101 24.05 -28.03 0.50
N GLU A 102 23.92 -28.18 1.82
CA GLU A 102 24.42 -29.35 2.58
C GLU A 102 23.75 -30.65 2.08
N GLU A 103 22.42 -30.66 1.93
CA GLU A 103 21.69 -31.81 1.40
C GLU A 103 22.17 -32.20 -0.02
N ILE A 104 22.40 -31.22 -0.89
CA ILE A 104 22.94 -31.46 -2.24
C ILE A 104 24.34 -32.06 -2.16
N GLN A 105 25.19 -31.52 -1.28
CA GLN A 105 26.55 -32.01 -1.09
C GLN A 105 26.56 -33.47 -0.61
N ASP A 106 25.69 -33.83 0.34
CA ASP A 106 25.53 -35.21 0.82
C ASP A 106 25.14 -36.16 -0.33
N TYR A 107 24.24 -35.75 -1.23
CA TYR A 107 23.90 -36.54 -2.42
C TYR A 107 25.10 -36.73 -3.36
N LEU A 108 25.89 -35.69 -3.59
CA LEU A 108 27.08 -35.76 -4.44
C LEU A 108 28.16 -36.67 -3.84
N GLU A 109 28.40 -36.58 -2.53
CA GLU A 109 29.32 -37.46 -1.80
C GLU A 109 28.85 -38.92 -1.80
N GLY A 110 27.53 -39.14 -1.78
CA GLY A 110 26.91 -40.45 -2.00
C GLY A 110 27.01 -40.99 -3.44
N GLY A 111 27.64 -40.25 -4.36
CA GLY A 111 27.85 -40.64 -5.75
C GLY A 111 26.66 -40.40 -6.67
N ALA A 112 25.66 -39.62 -6.25
CA ALA A 112 24.54 -39.26 -7.11
C ALA A 112 25.00 -38.37 -8.27
N VAL A 113 24.48 -38.64 -9.47
CA VAL A 113 24.79 -37.87 -10.69
C VAL A 113 23.53 -37.17 -11.19
N LEU A 114 23.67 -35.90 -11.57
CA LEU A 114 22.55 -35.11 -12.09
C LEU A 114 22.11 -35.62 -13.46
N SER A 115 20.84 -35.97 -13.59
CA SER A 115 20.24 -36.40 -14.87
C SER A 115 20.02 -35.25 -15.86
N ARG A 116 20.06 -34.00 -15.39
CA ARG A 116 19.83 -32.77 -16.17
C ARG A 116 20.85 -31.68 -15.83
N GLY A 117 22.14 -32.02 -15.78
CA GLY A 117 23.20 -31.02 -15.62
C GLY A 117 23.23 -30.08 -16.83
N LYS A 118 23.06 -28.78 -16.61
CA LYS A 118 23.54 -27.78 -17.58
C LYS A 118 24.99 -27.50 -17.21
N ASP A 119 25.91 -27.65 -18.16
CA ASP A 119 27.30 -27.22 -18.04
C ASP A 119 27.32 -25.70 -17.79
N ILE A 120 27.32 -25.29 -16.53
CA ILE A 120 27.52 -23.89 -16.14
C ILE A 120 29.03 -23.74 -15.90
N ASN A 121 29.75 -23.39 -16.97
CA ASN A 121 31.10 -22.83 -16.84
C ASN A 121 30.99 -21.51 -16.06
N ILE A 122 31.56 -21.49 -14.86
CA ILE A 122 31.89 -20.27 -14.12
C ILE A 122 33.31 -19.86 -14.52
#